data_AF-A0AA46UGG1-F1
#
_entry.id   AF-A0AA46UGG1-F1
#
_cell.length_a   1.000
_cell.length_b   1.000
_cell.length_c   1.000
_cell.angle_alpha   90.00
_cell.angle_beta   90.00
_cell.angle_gamma   90.00
#
_symmetry.space_group_name_H-M   'P 1'
#
loop_
_entity.id
_entity.type
_entity.pdbx_description
1 polymer ?
#
loop_
_entity_poly.entity_id
_entity_poly.type
_entity_poly.pdbx_seq_one_letter_code
_entity_poly.pdbx_strand_id
1 'polypeptide(L)'
;MEVEVTTLSPKQLWQLNPKAATAWINYAEDLEERGNISEAFSIFEEALASSLITSKVRLAERYARFAAKHCGIEEGTILFQRLRSIKETNKLVDSYLSFLIRHKQHHLAEEILSRDSKIFGTNAYWFRLGDLYEGKGLYDKAIPIYEKLIERNRANADAWNRLREAERSKATATKPDSITKSINFEPEHHSAGLAILQNFGAILRNKYPEGDVAFSIEQSGLKVTMTIEHPEGHREIVEDYLNRYGLVVSGLISPEQYTQDPLEIMDLKRQLINYESELKWAHEKQRMLEGIVTKQDLDLTFFKNKLESALLDNRALSLQNADFSKELLGKLNTQDDNLTLLVKQLIESAEQHNQQEIRAVSTEIAKANPNILEKIKEFTFITLASAGANTPAWIDYLSKTIP
;
A
#
# COMPACT_ATOMS: atom_id res chain seq x y z
N MET A 1 -7.24 -59.43 26.23
CA MET A 1 -6.18 -59.71 25.24
C MET A 1 -6.26 -58.63 24.19
N GLU A 2 -5.55 -57.52 24.43
CA GLU A 2 -5.30 -56.53 23.39
C GLU A 2 -4.38 -57.19 22.37
N VAL A 3 -4.85 -57.30 21.14
CA VAL A 3 -4.04 -57.77 20.03
C VAL A 3 -3.05 -56.65 19.74
N GLU A 4 -1.84 -56.76 20.30
CA GLU A 4 -0.69 -55.98 19.83
C GLU A 4 -0.57 -56.23 18.33
N VAL A 5 -1.04 -55.27 17.54
CA VAL A 5 -0.70 -55.17 16.12
C VAL A 5 0.79 -54.92 16.12
N THR A 6 1.57 -55.99 16.01
CA THR A 6 3.03 -55.96 15.88
C THR A 6 3.33 -55.26 14.56
N THR A 7 3.49 -53.94 14.64
CA THR A 7 3.94 -53.13 13.51
C THR A 7 5.36 -53.54 13.21
N LEU A 8 5.54 -54.29 12.12
CA LEU A 8 6.87 -54.72 11.66
C LEU A 8 7.77 -53.49 11.45
N SER A 9 9.01 -53.56 11.94
CA SER A 9 9.95 -52.45 11.75
C SER A 9 10.30 -52.26 10.26
N PRO A 10 10.65 -51.03 9.82
CA PRO A 10 11.06 -50.76 8.43
C PRO A 10 12.18 -51.69 7.92
N LYS A 11 13.14 -52.05 8.79
CA LYS A 11 14.20 -53.02 8.50
C LYS A 11 13.66 -54.43 8.21
N GLN A 12 12.72 -54.91 9.03
CA GLN A 12 12.09 -56.23 8.82
C GLN A 12 11.23 -56.24 7.55
N LEU A 13 10.51 -55.15 7.28
CA LEU A 13 9.70 -55.01 6.06
C LEU A 13 10.56 -55.02 4.79
N TRP A 14 11.73 -54.39 4.82
CA TRP A 14 12.73 -54.44 3.75
C TRP A 14 13.24 -55.86 3.49
N GLN A 15 13.61 -56.60 4.55
CA GLN A 15 14.09 -57.98 4.43
C GLN A 15 13.04 -58.94 3.86
N LEU A 16 11.77 -58.75 4.23
CA LEU A 16 10.66 -59.56 3.74
C LEU A 16 10.27 -59.23 2.28
N ASN A 17 10.49 -58.00 1.83
CA ASN A 17 10.07 -57.51 0.51
C ASN A 17 11.20 -56.86 -0.30
N PRO A 18 12.27 -57.59 -0.64
CA PRO A 18 13.44 -57.03 -1.33
C PRO A 18 13.16 -56.57 -2.77
N LYS A 19 12.03 -56.97 -3.37
CA LYS A 19 11.58 -56.53 -4.70
C LYS A 19 10.86 -55.17 -4.68
N ALA A 20 10.34 -54.77 -3.53
CA ALA A 20 9.49 -53.58 -3.40
C ALA A 20 10.33 -52.34 -3.09
N ALA A 21 10.44 -51.41 -4.04
CA ALA A 21 11.18 -50.16 -3.85
C ALA A 21 10.71 -49.37 -2.60
N THR A 22 9.44 -49.48 -2.23
CA THR A 22 8.88 -48.84 -1.02
C THR A 22 9.51 -49.36 0.27
N ALA A 23 9.85 -50.65 0.34
CA ALA A 23 10.43 -51.23 1.53
C ALA A 23 11.87 -50.72 1.75
N TRP A 24 12.65 -50.61 0.67
CA TRP A 24 13.98 -49.97 0.68
C TRP A 24 13.90 -48.49 1.08
N ILE A 25 12.96 -47.74 0.50
CA ILE A 25 12.77 -46.30 0.81
C ILE A 25 12.44 -46.12 2.29
N ASN A 26 11.46 -46.87 2.82
CA ASN A 26 11.04 -46.73 4.22
C ASN A 26 12.18 -47.06 5.19
N TYR A 27 13.01 -48.04 4.86
CA TYR A 27 14.16 -48.37 5.69
C TYR A 27 15.23 -47.28 5.66
N ALA A 28 15.53 -46.72 4.49
CA ALA A 28 16.47 -45.61 4.38
C ALA A 28 15.97 -44.32 5.06
N GLU A 29 14.66 -44.03 5.00
CA GLU A 29 14.04 -42.90 5.70
C GLU A 29 14.07 -43.11 7.24
N ASP A 30 13.82 -44.32 7.75
CA ASP A 30 13.99 -44.64 9.19
C ASP A 30 15.45 -44.49 9.66
N LEU A 31 16.43 -44.82 8.81
CA LEU A 31 17.84 -44.57 9.09
C LEU A 31 18.17 -43.07 9.09
N GLU A 32 17.59 -42.27 8.19
CA GLU A 32 17.70 -40.80 8.20
C GLU A 32 17.17 -40.23 9.53
N GLU A 33 15.99 -40.67 9.97
CA GLU A 33 15.36 -40.21 11.22
C GLU A 33 16.18 -40.55 12.47
N ARG A 34 16.87 -41.68 12.46
CA ARG A 34 17.79 -42.09 13.52
C ARG A 34 19.16 -41.39 13.46
N GLY A 35 19.42 -40.60 12.41
CA GLY A 35 20.69 -39.91 12.19
C GLY A 35 21.79 -40.77 11.55
N ASN A 36 21.47 -41.99 11.12
CA ASN A 36 22.42 -42.90 10.47
C ASN A 36 22.54 -42.60 8.96
N ILE A 37 23.06 -41.40 8.64
CA ILE A 37 23.08 -40.86 7.28
C ILE A 37 23.91 -41.73 6.32
N SER A 38 25.10 -42.19 6.74
CA SER A 38 25.99 -43.01 5.89
C SER A 38 25.38 -44.36 5.54
N GLU A 39 24.70 -45.01 6.49
CA GLU A 39 23.99 -46.27 6.22
C GLU A 39 22.82 -46.06 5.28
N ALA A 40 22.06 -44.96 5.45
CA ALA A 40 20.97 -44.62 4.53
C ALA A 40 21.46 -44.43 3.09
N PHE A 41 22.63 -43.81 2.88
CA PHE A 41 23.28 -43.75 1.56
C PHE A 41 23.57 -45.15 1.00
N SER A 42 24.16 -46.05 1.80
CA SER A 42 24.43 -47.42 1.37
C SER A 42 23.16 -48.15 0.93
N ILE A 43 22.08 -48.04 1.70
CA ILE A 43 20.79 -48.69 1.39
C ILE A 43 20.22 -48.15 0.07
N PHE A 44 20.32 -46.84 -0.19
CA PHE A 44 19.87 -46.27 -1.47
C PHE A 44 20.73 -46.74 -2.66
N GLU A 45 22.06 -46.83 -2.49
CA GLU A 45 22.97 -47.35 -3.53
C GLU A 45 22.70 -48.83 -3.84
N GLU A 46 22.54 -49.66 -2.81
CA GLU A 46 22.20 -51.09 -2.96
C GLU A 46 20.85 -51.27 -3.66
N ALA A 47 19.85 -50.48 -3.28
CA ALA A 47 18.54 -50.49 -3.94
C ALA A 47 18.65 -50.11 -5.43
N LEU A 48 19.49 -49.13 -5.76
CA LEU A 48 19.71 -48.72 -7.15
C LEU A 48 20.50 -49.77 -7.95
N ALA A 49 21.43 -50.49 -7.33
CA ALA A 49 22.18 -51.57 -7.96
C ALA A 49 21.34 -52.84 -8.15
N SER A 50 20.35 -53.06 -7.28
CA SER A 50 19.50 -54.26 -7.29
C SER A 50 18.80 -54.47 -8.64
N SER A 51 18.95 -55.69 -9.17
CA SER A 51 18.23 -56.16 -10.37
C SER A 51 16.79 -56.56 -10.07
N LEU A 52 16.44 -56.73 -8.79
CA LEU A 52 15.12 -57.18 -8.34
C LEU A 52 14.06 -56.07 -8.41
N ILE A 53 14.48 -54.81 -8.47
CA ILE A 53 13.59 -53.64 -8.49
C ILE A 53 13.31 -53.24 -9.94
N THR A 54 12.08 -53.51 -10.40
CA THR A 54 11.67 -53.29 -11.80
C THR A 54 11.57 -51.80 -12.17
N SER A 55 11.08 -50.94 -11.27
CA SER A 55 10.97 -49.50 -11.50
C SER A 55 11.74 -48.72 -10.45
N LYS A 56 12.82 -48.08 -10.89
CA LYS A 56 13.72 -47.29 -10.04
C LYS A 56 13.35 -45.81 -9.95
N VAL A 57 12.29 -45.38 -10.63
CA VAL A 57 11.89 -43.96 -10.69
C VAL A 57 11.57 -43.40 -9.30
N ARG A 58 10.71 -44.09 -8.52
CA ARG A 58 10.32 -43.64 -7.18
C ARG A 58 11.50 -43.67 -6.20
N LEU A 59 12.39 -44.63 -6.36
CA LEU A 59 13.63 -44.75 -5.59
C LEU A 59 14.55 -43.57 -5.90
N ALA A 60 14.74 -43.24 -7.18
CA ALA A 60 15.55 -42.10 -7.61
C ALA A 60 15.00 -40.76 -7.10
N GLU A 61 13.67 -40.56 -7.14
CA GLU A 61 13.04 -39.34 -6.58
C GLU A 61 13.28 -39.18 -5.08
N ARG A 62 13.20 -40.28 -4.32
CA ARG A 62 13.39 -40.27 -2.87
C ARG A 62 14.85 -40.11 -2.51
N TYR A 63 15.73 -40.79 -3.22
CA TYR A 63 17.16 -40.65 -3.02
C TYR A 63 17.65 -39.25 -3.38
N ALA A 64 17.13 -38.65 -4.46
CA ALA A 64 17.41 -37.25 -4.83
C ALA A 64 17.05 -36.28 -3.69
N ARG A 65 15.89 -36.46 -3.04
CA ARG A 65 15.48 -35.64 -1.90
C ARG A 65 16.41 -35.80 -0.69
N PHE A 66 16.79 -37.04 -0.39
CA PHE A 66 17.73 -37.34 0.69
C PHE A 66 19.12 -36.73 0.40
N ALA A 67 19.65 -36.95 -0.80
CA ALA A 67 20.92 -36.40 -1.25
C ALA A 67 20.94 -34.86 -1.22
N ALA A 68 19.83 -34.20 -1.57
CA ALA A 68 19.74 -32.74 -1.50
C ALA A 68 19.97 -32.18 -0.09
N LYS A 69 19.67 -32.97 0.95
CA LYS A 69 19.83 -32.57 2.35
C LYS A 69 21.20 -32.90 2.94
N HIS A 70 21.81 -33.99 2.51
CA HIS A 70 22.95 -34.56 3.24
C HIS A 70 24.23 -34.69 2.41
N CYS A 71 24.16 -34.48 1.10
CA CYS A 71 25.30 -34.67 0.22
C CYS A 71 26.16 -33.40 0.08
N GLY A 72 27.48 -33.61 -0.03
CA GLY A 72 28.45 -32.60 -0.42
C GLY A 72 28.30 -32.19 -1.89
N ILE A 73 29.00 -31.13 -2.29
CA ILE A 73 28.86 -30.53 -3.63
C ILE A 73 29.35 -31.50 -4.72
N GLU A 74 30.52 -32.09 -4.50
CA GLU A 74 31.22 -32.91 -5.50
C GLU A 74 30.48 -34.24 -5.73
N GLU A 75 30.17 -34.96 -4.64
CA GLU A 75 29.46 -36.24 -4.71
C GLU A 75 28.02 -36.03 -5.18
N GLY A 76 27.37 -34.97 -4.71
CA GLY A 76 25.99 -34.68 -5.06
C GLY A 76 25.81 -34.40 -6.55
N THR A 77 26.72 -33.64 -7.17
CA THR A 77 26.63 -33.32 -8.61
C THR A 77 26.70 -34.59 -9.47
N ILE A 78 27.64 -35.49 -9.17
CA ILE A 78 27.77 -36.79 -9.85
C ILE A 78 26.53 -37.64 -9.62
N LEU A 79 26.06 -37.70 -8.36
CA LEU A 79 24.89 -38.47 -7.99
C LEU A 79 23.64 -37.99 -8.73
N PHE A 80 23.37 -36.69 -8.76
CA PHE A 80 22.21 -36.13 -9.45
C PHE A 80 22.25 -36.36 -10.96
N GLN A 81 23.42 -36.29 -11.60
CA GLN A 81 23.57 -36.65 -13.01
C GLN A 81 23.18 -38.12 -13.26
N ARG A 82 23.62 -39.03 -12.39
CA ARG A 82 23.27 -40.46 -12.47
C ARG A 82 21.78 -40.72 -12.18
N LEU A 83 21.18 -39.99 -11.24
CA LEU A 83 19.75 -40.13 -10.96
C LEU A 83 18.89 -39.65 -12.14
N ARG A 84 19.29 -38.57 -12.81
CA ARG A 84 18.61 -38.06 -14.01
C ARG A 84 18.65 -39.02 -15.19
N SER A 85 19.72 -39.81 -15.33
CA SER A 85 19.83 -40.78 -16.43
C SER A 85 18.87 -41.96 -16.31
N ILE A 86 18.30 -42.22 -15.12
CA ILE A 86 17.26 -43.26 -14.93
C ILE A 86 15.96 -42.80 -15.56
N LYS A 87 15.44 -41.67 -15.08
CA LYS A 87 14.28 -40.97 -15.64
C LYS A 87 14.21 -39.57 -15.04
N GLU A 88 14.16 -38.56 -15.89
CA GLU A 88 13.96 -37.19 -15.47
C GLU A 88 12.49 -36.98 -15.08
N THR A 89 12.25 -36.58 -13.82
CA THR A 89 10.93 -36.21 -13.31
C THR A 89 10.99 -34.86 -12.62
N ASN A 90 9.87 -34.13 -12.60
CA ASN A 90 9.80 -32.80 -11.95
C ASN A 90 10.25 -32.85 -10.48
N LYS A 91 9.89 -33.90 -9.73
CA LYS A 91 10.29 -34.06 -8.32
C LYS A 91 11.79 -34.23 -8.14
N LEU A 92 12.43 -34.93 -9.08
CA LEU A 92 13.88 -35.13 -9.08
C LEU A 92 14.59 -33.82 -9.43
N VAL A 93 14.11 -33.12 -10.46
CA VAL A 93 14.60 -31.79 -10.85
C VAL A 93 14.48 -30.80 -9.68
N ASP A 94 13.33 -30.77 -9.00
CA ASP A 94 13.10 -29.89 -7.84
C ASP A 94 14.10 -30.18 -6.70
N SER A 95 14.39 -31.46 -6.46
CA SER A 95 15.36 -31.88 -5.45
C SER A 95 16.78 -31.45 -5.85
N TYR A 96 17.13 -31.59 -7.13
CA TYR A 96 18.43 -31.17 -7.63
C TYR A 96 18.62 -29.64 -7.60
N LEU A 97 17.60 -28.88 -7.97
CA LEU A 97 17.61 -27.43 -7.85
C LEU A 97 17.78 -26.98 -6.40
N SER A 98 17.08 -27.64 -5.47
CA SER A 98 17.20 -27.36 -4.03
C SER A 98 18.62 -27.61 -3.53
N PHE A 99 19.25 -28.70 -3.98
CA PHE A 99 20.66 -29.02 -3.71
C PHE A 99 21.60 -27.92 -4.25
N LEU A 100 21.45 -27.53 -5.51
CA LEU A 100 22.32 -26.54 -6.15
C LEU A 100 22.18 -25.15 -5.51
N ILE A 101 20.96 -24.74 -5.17
CA ILE A 101 20.68 -23.46 -4.49
C ILE A 101 21.32 -23.45 -3.10
N ARG A 102 21.16 -24.53 -2.33
CA ARG A 102 21.78 -24.66 -1.00
C ARG A 102 23.29 -24.50 -1.05
N HIS A 103 23.91 -25.09 -2.08
CA HIS A 103 25.35 -25.06 -2.28
C HIS A 103 25.85 -23.88 -3.11
N LYS A 104 24.99 -22.87 -3.34
CA LYS A 104 25.30 -21.64 -4.09
C LYS A 104 25.83 -21.90 -5.52
N GLN A 105 25.50 -23.05 -6.10
CA GLN A 105 25.85 -23.42 -7.48
C GLN A 105 24.85 -22.81 -8.48
N HIS A 106 24.77 -21.49 -8.45
CA HIS A 106 23.73 -20.75 -9.16
C HIS A 106 23.88 -20.77 -10.69
N HIS A 107 25.06 -21.07 -11.23
CA HIS A 107 25.28 -21.24 -12.67
C HIS A 107 24.62 -22.53 -13.18
N LEU A 108 24.86 -23.64 -12.49
CA LEU A 108 24.26 -24.94 -12.84
C LEU A 108 22.74 -24.93 -12.64
N ALA A 109 22.25 -24.24 -11.60
CA ALA A 109 20.82 -24.07 -11.38
C ALA A 109 20.16 -23.27 -12.52
N GLU A 110 20.83 -22.22 -13.01
CA GLU A 110 20.38 -21.40 -14.14
C GLU A 110 20.29 -22.23 -15.43
N GLU A 111 21.31 -23.04 -15.72
CA GLU A 111 21.33 -23.94 -16.88
C GLU A 111 20.14 -24.91 -16.86
N ILE A 112 19.90 -25.58 -15.73
CA ILE A 112 18.82 -26.55 -15.56
C ILE A 112 17.46 -25.86 -15.71
N LEU A 113 17.24 -24.73 -15.02
CA LEU A 113 16.00 -23.97 -15.11
C LEU A 113 15.74 -23.45 -16.53
N SER A 114 16.78 -23.02 -17.25
CA SER A 114 16.64 -22.55 -18.64
C SER A 114 16.25 -23.66 -19.62
N ARG A 115 16.71 -24.90 -19.37
CA ARG A 115 16.34 -26.08 -20.15
C ARG A 115 14.93 -26.55 -19.77
N ASP A 116 14.65 -26.71 -18.49
CA ASP A 116 13.42 -27.32 -17.99
C ASP A 116 12.20 -26.41 -18.14
N SER A 117 12.41 -25.09 -18.09
CA SER A 117 11.36 -24.09 -18.40
C SER A 117 10.86 -24.18 -19.84
N LYS A 118 11.72 -24.62 -20.78
CA LYS A 118 11.35 -24.87 -22.19
C LYS A 118 10.65 -26.22 -22.38
N ILE A 119 11.00 -27.22 -21.57
CA ILE A 119 10.50 -28.60 -21.71
C ILE A 119 9.17 -28.80 -20.98
N PHE A 120 9.08 -28.36 -19.73
CA PHE A 120 7.94 -28.67 -18.86
C PHE A 120 6.93 -27.51 -18.76
N GLY A 121 7.34 -26.29 -19.08
CA GLY A 121 6.44 -25.13 -19.18
C GLY A 121 5.76 -24.71 -17.87
N THR A 122 6.09 -25.31 -16.72
CA THR A 122 5.46 -25.00 -15.44
C THR A 122 5.84 -23.60 -14.98
N ASN A 123 4.85 -22.76 -14.66
CA ASN A 123 5.06 -21.39 -14.15
C ASN A 123 6.00 -21.37 -12.94
N ALA A 124 6.00 -22.42 -12.11
CA ALA A 124 6.87 -22.58 -10.95
C ALA A 124 8.38 -22.54 -11.28
N TYR A 125 8.82 -23.13 -12.40
CA TYR A 125 10.24 -23.11 -12.78
C TYR A 125 10.68 -21.72 -13.27
N TRP A 126 9.79 -21.02 -13.98
CA TRP A 126 10.03 -19.64 -14.38
C TRP A 126 10.13 -18.71 -13.16
N PHE A 127 9.25 -18.86 -12.16
CA PHE A 127 9.37 -18.10 -10.91
C PHE A 127 10.70 -18.36 -10.21
N ARG A 128 11.11 -19.64 -10.07
CA ARG A 128 12.40 -19.98 -9.44
C ARG A 128 13.60 -19.40 -10.19
N LEU A 129 13.53 -19.33 -11.51
CA LEU A 129 14.58 -18.72 -12.33
C LEU A 129 14.63 -17.20 -12.15
N GLY A 130 13.47 -16.54 -12.13
CA GLY A 130 13.36 -15.11 -11.81
C GLY A 130 13.95 -14.80 -10.44
N ASP A 131 13.52 -15.53 -9.40
CA ASP A 131 13.96 -15.32 -8.01
C ASP A 131 15.49 -15.59 -7.87
N LEU A 132 16.04 -16.54 -8.63
CA LEU A 132 17.48 -16.80 -8.68
C LEU A 132 18.25 -15.61 -9.27
N TYR A 133 17.74 -14.98 -10.33
CA TYR A 133 18.36 -13.79 -10.91
C TYR A 133 18.22 -12.57 -10.00
N GLU A 134 17.07 -12.41 -9.35
CA GLU A 134 16.82 -11.35 -8.38
C GLU A 134 17.79 -11.45 -7.19
N GLY A 135 18.00 -12.66 -6.66
CA GLY A 135 18.98 -12.90 -5.59
C GLY A 135 20.44 -12.64 -5.99
N LYS A 136 20.75 -12.64 -7.30
CA LYS A 136 22.06 -12.23 -7.84
C LYS A 136 22.14 -10.73 -8.15
N GLY A 137 21.04 -9.98 -8.00
CA GLY A 137 20.95 -8.59 -8.47
C GLY A 137 20.93 -8.44 -9.99
N LEU A 138 20.73 -9.54 -10.74
CA LEU A 138 20.70 -9.54 -12.21
C LEU A 138 19.26 -9.25 -12.70
N TYR A 139 18.74 -8.09 -12.33
CA TYR A 139 17.35 -7.73 -12.61
C TYR A 139 17.03 -7.65 -14.11
N ASP A 140 18.02 -7.30 -14.95
CA ASP A 140 17.90 -7.33 -16.42
C ASP A 140 17.57 -8.71 -16.99
N LYS A 141 17.99 -9.77 -16.28
CA LYS A 141 17.64 -11.15 -16.63
C LYS A 141 16.34 -11.61 -15.95
N ALA A 142 16.03 -11.10 -14.75
CA ALA A 142 14.85 -11.47 -13.99
C ALA A 142 13.54 -10.91 -14.59
N ILE A 143 13.52 -9.63 -15.00
CA ILE A 143 12.33 -8.95 -15.51
C ILE A 143 11.71 -9.65 -16.73
N PRO A 144 12.48 -10.00 -17.78
CA PRO A 144 11.93 -10.70 -18.96
C PRO A 144 11.28 -12.05 -18.65
N ILE A 145 11.63 -12.67 -17.53
CA ILE A 145 11.02 -13.93 -17.09
C ILE A 145 9.63 -13.69 -16.51
N TYR A 146 9.48 -12.67 -15.66
CA TYR A 146 8.18 -12.33 -15.09
C TYR A 146 7.24 -11.77 -16.17
N GLU A 147 7.74 -11.02 -17.15
CA GLU A 147 6.98 -10.59 -18.33
C GLU A 147 6.43 -11.78 -19.13
N LYS A 148 7.26 -12.78 -19.43
CA LYS A 148 6.81 -14.02 -20.11
C LYS A 148 5.76 -14.79 -19.30
N LEU A 149 5.85 -14.77 -17.97
CA LEU A 149 4.83 -15.38 -17.10
C LEU A 149 3.48 -14.65 -17.20
N ILE A 150 3.50 -13.31 -17.29
CA ILE A 150 2.32 -12.46 -17.47
C ILE A 150 1.73 -12.65 -18.88
N GLU A 151 2.56 -12.75 -19.91
CA GLU A 151 2.11 -13.02 -21.29
C GLU A 151 1.34 -14.34 -21.37
N ARG A 152 1.84 -15.39 -20.71
CA ARG A 152 1.18 -16.70 -20.65
C ARG A 152 -0.13 -16.67 -19.85
N ASN A 153 -0.17 -15.91 -18.76
CA ASN A 153 -1.37 -15.74 -17.97
C ASN A 153 -1.43 -14.33 -17.35
N ARG A 154 -2.20 -13.44 -17.99
CA ARG A 154 -2.33 -12.05 -17.55
C ARG A 154 -2.95 -11.88 -16.16
N ALA A 155 -3.68 -12.88 -15.68
CA ALA A 155 -4.31 -12.89 -14.36
C ALA A 155 -3.39 -13.42 -13.24
N ASN A 156 -2.14 -13.76 -13.54
CA ASN A 156 -1.18 -14.25 -12.56
C ASN A 156 -0.67 -13.12 -11.65
N ALA A 157 -1.33 -12.91 -10.51
CA ALA A 157 -1.01 -11.86 -9.55
C ALA A 157 0.43 -11.98 -8.99
N ASP A 158 0.92 -13.21 -8.80
CA ASP A 158 2.28 -13.45 -8.29
C ASP A 158 3.34 -12.97 -9.29
N ALA A 159 3.08 -13.14 -10.60
CA ALA A 159 4.00 -12.68 -11.64
C ALA A 159 4.06 -11.16 -11.71
N TRP A 160 2.92 -10.47 -11.55
CA TRP A 160 2.87 -9.02 -11.45
C TRP A 160 3.57 -8.48 -10.20
N ASN A 161 3.41 -9.14 -9.05
CA ASN A 161 4.08 -8.75 -7.81
C ASN A 161 5.59 -8.89 -7.93
N ARG A 162 6.07 -10.03 -8.45
CA ARG A 162 7.49 -10.27 -8.69
C ARG A 162 8.10 -9.33 -9.73
N LEU A 163 7.37 -9.03 -10.82
CA LEU A 163 7.81 -8.02 -11.79
C LEU A 163 8.01 -6.67 -11.11
N ARG A 164 7.03 -6.21 -10.33
CA ARG A 164 7.11 -4.91 -9.63
C ARG A 164 8.24 -4.87 -8.61
N GLU A 165 8.43 -5.96 -7.87
CA GLU A 165 9.53 -6.11 -6.92
C GLU A 165 10.87 -6.06 -7.64
N ALA A 166 11.04 -6.82 -8.72
CA ALA A 166 12.26 -6.83 -9.53
C ALA A 166 12.52 -5.48 -10.22
N GLU A 167 11.52 -4.77 -10.72
CA GLU A 167 11.65 -3.43 -11.29
C GLU A 167 12.02 -2.38 -10.24
N ARG A 168 11.43 -2.46 -9.04
CA ARG A 168 11.79 -1.59 -7.92
C ARG A 168 13.22 -1.86 -7.45
N SER A 169 13.55 -3.14 -7.27
CA SER A 169 14.89 -3.59 -6.87
C SER A 169 15.92 -3.24 -7.94
N LYS A 170 15.57 -3.35 -9.23
CA LYS A 170 16.36 -2.83 -10.35
C LYS A 170 16.53 -1.33 -10.23
N ALA A 171 15.47 -0.54 -10.08
CA ALA A 171 15.59 0.91 -9.92
C ALA A 171 16.46 1.32 -8.72
N THR A 172 16.47 0.52 -7.65
CA THR A 172 17.38 0.73 -6.51
C THR A 172 18.81 0.25 -6.75
N ALA A 173 19.01 -0.79 -7.58
CA ALA A 173 20.31 -1.40 -7.87
C ALA A 173 21.01 -0.81 -9.12
N THR A 174 20.25 -0.29 -10.08
CA THR A 174 20.68 0.60 -11.17
C THR A 174 20.84 2.03 -10.69
N LYS A 175 20.98 2.25 -9.38
CA LYS A 175 21.90 3.28 -8.91
C LYS A 175 23.30 2.69 -9.11
N PRO A 176 23.96 2.92 -10.25
CA PRO A 176 25.26 2.35 -10.55
C PRO A 176 26.34 3.24 -9.91
N ASP A 177 26.08 3.74 -8.69
CA ASP A 177 26.94 4.62 -7.91
C ASP A 177 26.41 4.69 -6.47
N SER A 178 26.82 3.74 -5.64
CA SER A 178 26.89 3.99 -4.22
C SER A 178 28.17 4.78 -3.94
N ILE A 179 28.12 6.08 -4.19
CA ILE A 179 28.69 7.11 -3.30
C ILE A 179 27.55 8.13 -3.08
N THR A 180 26.80 8.02 -2.00
CA THR A 180 26.98 8.87 -0.80
C THR A 180 27.23 10.33 -1.12
N LYS A 181 26.16 11.10 -1.37
CA LYS A 181 26.01 12.46 -0.83
C LYS A 181 24.52 12.76 -0.69
N SER A 182 23.92 12.38 0.44
CA SER A 182 22.85 13.22 0.95
C SER A 182 23.54 14.47 1.47
N ILE A 183 23.53 15.54 0.68
CA ILE A 183 23.79 16.86 1.22
C ILE A 183 22.56 17.17 2.07
N ASN A 184 22.71 17.02 3.38
CA ASN A 184 21.63 17.24 4.35
C ASN A 184 21.99 18.51 5.11
N PHE A 185 21.21 19.56 4.86
CA PHE A 185 21.34 20.79 5.60
C PHE A 185 20.35 20.75 6.77
N GLU A 186 20.82 21.10 7.96
CA GLU A 186 19.90 21.35 9.07
C GLU A 186 18.98 22.54 8.74
N PRO A 187 17.78 22.66 9.34
CA PRO A 187 16.83 23.74 9.06
C PRO A 187 17.45 25.14 9.08
N GLU A 188 18.42 25.39 9.96
CA GLU A 188 19.15 26.65 10.12
C GLU A 188 20.17 26.93 9.00
N HIS A 189 20.49 25.93 8.19
CA HIS A 189 21.52 25.97 7.14
C HIS A 189 20.97 25.67 5.74
N HIS A 190 19.67 25.44 5.58
CA HIS A 190 19.04 25.18 4.27
C HIS A 190 19.30 26.29 3.25
N SER A 191 19.17 27.56 3.65
CA SER A 191 19.38 28.71 2.77
C SER A 191 20.84 28.85 2.34
N ALA A 192 21.76 28.67 3.29
CA ALA A 192 23.20 28.67 3.05
C ALA A 192 23.61 27.54 2.08
N GLY A 193 23.10 26.34 2.34
CA GLY A 193 23.38 25.16 1.55
C GLY A 193 22.92 25.28 0.10
N LEU A 194 21.68 25.76 -0.11
CA LEU A 194 21.14 25.97 -1.44
C LEU A 194 21.96 26.99 -2.24
N ALA A 195 22.41 28.06 -1.58
CA ALA A 195 23.16 29.11 -2.24
C ALA A 195 24.60 28.70 -2.59
N ILE A 196 25.28 27.91 -1.74
CA ILE A 196 26.58 27.30 -2.08
C ILE A 196 26.45 26.43 -3.35
N LEU A 197 25.39 25.62 -3.44
CA LEU A 197 25.12 24.81 -4.63
C LEU A 197 24.85 25.66 -5.89
N GLN A 198 24.13 26.77 -5.74
CA GLN A 198 23.91 27.72 -6.83
C GLN A 198 25.22 28.37 -7.30
N ASN A 199 26.11 28.73 -6.37
CA ASN A 199 27.43 29.29 -6.67
C ASN A 199 28.31 28.27 -7.43
N PHE A 200 28.37 27.03 -6.96
CA PHE A 200 29.04 25.94 -7.68
C PHE A 200 28.51 25.77 -9.11
N GLY A 201 27.19 25.84 -9.30
CA GLY A 201 26.58 25.84 -10.62
C GLY A 201 26.99 27.05 -11.49
N ALA A 202 27.21 28.22 -10.90
CA ALA A 202 27.70 29.40 -11.62
C ALA A 202 29.17 29.26 -12.04
N ILE A 203 30.03 28.73 -11.16
CA ILE A 203 31.43 28.42 -11.46
C ILE A 203 31.53 27.46 -12.65
N LEU A 204 30.74 26.38 -12.63
CA LEU A 204 30.72 25.39 -13.71
C LEU A 204 30.28 26.02 -15.04
N ARG A 205 29.22 26.83 -15.06
CA ARG A 205 28.76 27.49 -16.30
C ARG A 205 29.76 28.51 -16.85
N ASN A 206 30.44 29.25 -15.97
CA ASN A 206 31.34 30.33 -16.39
C ASN A 206 32.72 29.82 -16.82
N LYS A 207 33.28 28.84 -16.10
CA LYS A 207 34.61 28.27 -16.40
C LYS A 207 34.55 27.12 -17.40
N TYR A 208 33.44 26.36 -17.41
CA TYR A 208 33.30 25.13 -18.19
C TYR A 208 31.97 25.08 -18.97
N PRO A 209 31.73 26.04 -19.89
CA PRO A 209 30.46 26.19 -20.60
C PRO A 209 30.10 24.98 -21.49
N GLU A 210 31.10 24.29 -22.04
CA GLU A 210 30.91 23.13 -22.93
C GLU A 210 30.67 21.81 -22.16
N GLY A 211 30.84 21.80 -20.82
CA GLY A 211 30.46 20.67 -19.98
C GLY A 211 31.40 19.46 -20.01
N ASP A 212 32.61 19.60 -20.55
CA ASP A 212 33.58 18.49 -20.70
C ASP A 212 34.26 18.05 -19.38
N VAL A 213 33.87 18.62 -18.23
CA VAL A 213 34.48 18.31 -16.93
C VAL A 213 33.55 17.46 -16.07
N ALA A 214 34.11 16.40 -15.46
CA ALA A 214 33.41 15.66 -14.42
C ALA A 214 33.54 16.43 -13.10
N PHE A 215 32.52 16.42 -12.24
CA PHE A 215 32.61 17.05 -10.92
C PHE A 215 31.84 16.27 -9.86
N SER A 216 32.21 16.46 -8.60
CA SER A 216 31.55 15.87 -7.45
C SER A 216 31.50 16.86 -6.30
N ILE A 217 30.40 16.88 -5.54
CA ILE A 217 30.21 17.79 -4.39
C ILE A 217 30.07 16.96 -3.13
N GLU A 218 30.79 17.25 -2.05
CA GLU A 218 30.83 16.52 -0.76
C GLU A 218 30.46 17.42 0.39
N GLN A 219 29.72 16.89 1.37
CA GLN A 219 29.52 17.58 2.64
C GLN A 219 30.17 16.79 3.77
N SER A 220 31.01 17.47 4.54
CA SER A 220 31.59 16.96 5.79
C SER A 220 31.31 17.95 6.91
N GLY A 221 30.26 17.69 7.69
CA GLY A 221 29.76 18.60 8.70
C GLY A 221 29.25 19.91 8.10
N LEU A 222 29.87 21.04 8.50
CA LEU A 222 29.55 22.37 8.00
C LEU A 222 30.30 22.75 6.72
N LYS A 223 31.17 21.88 6.21
CA LYS A 223 31.99 22.13 5.02
C LYS A 223 31.39 21.43 3.80
N VAL A 224 31.31 22.14 2.68
CA VAL A 224 30.90 21.61 1.38
C VAL A 224 32.04 21.78 0.38
N THR A 225 32.50 20.70 -0.22
CA THR A 225 33.66 20.67 -1.13
C THR A 225 33.23 20.19 -2.51
N MET A 226 33.48 20.98 -3.55
CA MET A 226 33.34 20.59 -4.95
C MET A 226 34.71 20.21 -5.53
N THR A 227 34.83 19.01 -6.08
CA THR A 227 36.01 18.53 -6.81
C THR A 227 35.67 18.42 -8.28
N ILE A 228 36.39 19.12 -9.14
CA ILE A 228 36.26 19.10 -10.59
C ILE A 228 37.43 18.30 -11.17
N GLU A 229 37.13 17.30 -11.99
CA GLU A 229 38.10 16.45 -12.68
C GLU A 229 38.12 16.80 -14.16
N HIS A 230 39.28 17.26 -14.64
CA HIS A 230 39.47 17.60 -16.05
C HIS A 230 39.81 16.37 -16.88
N PRO A 231 39.44 16.34 -18.18
CA PRO A 231 39.80 15.27 -19.12
C PRO A 231 41.32 15.02 -19.21
N GLU A 232 42.11 16.05 -18.94
CA GLU A 232 43.58 16.01 -18.95
C GLU A 232 44.18 15.42 -17.65
N GLY A 233 43.34 14.99 -16.70
CA GLY A 233 43.74 14.26 -15.50
C GLY A 233 44.10 15.11 -14.28
N HIS A 234 43.98 16.44 -14.35
CA HIS A 234 44.15 17.34 -13.20
C HIS A 234 42.82 17.58 -12.47
N ARG A 235 42.91 17.87 -11.16
CA ARG A 235 41.76 18.08 -10.27
C ARG A 235 41.77 19.49 -9.67
N GLU A 236 40.66 20.21 -9.76
CA GLU A 236 40.41 21.48 -9.08
C GLU A 236 39.49 21.23 -7.88
N ILE A 237 39.79 21.81 -6.72
CA ILE A 237 38.99 21.66 -5.50
C ILE A 237 38.53 23.05 -5.04
N VAL A 238 37.22 23.21 -4.87
CA VAL A 238 36.55 24.42 -4.38
C VAL A 238 35.84 24.08 -3.08
N GLU A 239 36.12 24.79 -2.00
CA GLU A 239 35.58 24.49 -0.67
C GLU A 239 34.84 25.69 -0.10
N ASP A 240 33.66 25.44 0.49
CA ASP A 240 32.82 26.46 1.12
C ASP A 240 32.25 25.95 2.46
N TYR A 241 31.82 26.85 3.33
CA TYR A 241 31.32 26.52 4.67
C TYR A 241 29.92 27.09 4.90
N LEU A 242 28.98 26.21 5.32
CA LEU A 242 27.58 26.52 5.62
C LEU A 242 27.42 27.65 6.64
N ASN A 243 28.31 27.75 7.62
CA ASN A 243 28.24 28.79 8.63
C ASN A 243 28.59 30.18 8.07
N ARG A 244 29.61 30.30 7.22
CA ARG A 244 30.08 31.58 6.70
C ARG A 244 29.13 32.13 5.65
N TYR A 245 28.69 31.28 4.72
CA TYR A 245 27.71 31.67 3.72
C TYR A 245 26.32 31.91 4.34
N GLY A 246 25.94 31.09 5.32
CA GLY A 246 24.70 31.26 6.08
C GLY A 246 24.64 32.60 6.80
N LEU A 247 25.75 33.09 7.34
CA LEU A 247 25.83 34.42 7.94
C LEU A 247 25.61 35.54 6.90
N VAL A 248 26.06 35.40 5.64
CA VAL A 248 25.83 36.40 4.58
C VAL A 248 24.36 36.42 4.16
N VAL A 249 23.76 35.24 3.91
CA VAL A 249 22.35 35.11 3.50
C VAL A 249 21.37 35.48 4.61
N SER A 250 21.77 35.27 5.86
CA SER A 250 21.02 35.69 7.06
C SER A 250 21.18 37.17 7.38
N GLY A 251 22.02 37.90 6.64
CA GLY A 251 22.29 39.33 6.85
C GLY A 251 23.12 39.65 8.09
N LEU A 252 23.78 38.65 8.69
CA LEU A 252 24.61 38.81 9.89
C LEU A 252 26.03 39.31 9.56
N ILE A 253 26.50 39.10 8.33
CA ILE A 253 27.73 39.71 7.80
C ILE A 253 27.50 40.23 6.37
N SER A 254 28.20 41.28 5.99
CA SER A 254 28.10 41.88 4.65
C SER A 254 28.93 41.12 3.61
N PRO A 255 28.56 41.12 2.31
CA PRO A 255 29.35 40.52 1.24
C PRO A 255 30.82 41.00 1.20
N GLU A 256 31.07 42.25 1.58
CA GLU A 256 32.40 42.88 1.70
C GLU A 256 33.24 42.31 2.85
N GLN A 257 32.59 41.74 3.87
CA GLN A 257 33.26 41.05 4.98
C GLN A 257 33.50 39.57 4.68
N TYR A 258 32.84 39.03 3.64
CA TYR A 258 32.94 37.63 3.22
C TYR A 258 34.11 37.41 2.25
N THR A 259 34.24 38.27 1.24
CA THR A 259 35.29 38.18 0.22
C THR A 259 35.84 39.57 -0.11
N GLN A 260 37.10 39.62 -0.53
CA GLN A 260 37.77 40.84 -0.99
C GLN A 260 37.71 41.00 -2.52
N ASP A 261 37.18 40.00 -3.24
CA ASP A 261 37.02 40.06 -4.70
C ASP A 261 35.80 40.92 -5.08
N PRO A 262 35.99 42.05 -5.80
CA PRO A 262 34.89 42.93 -6.20
C PRO A 262 33.81 42.26 -7.06
N LEU A 263 34.18 41.27 -7.89
CA LEU A 263 33.23 40.54 -8.74
C LEU A 263 32.34 39.61 -7.90
N GLU A 264 32.95 38.92 -6.95
CA GLU A 264 32.25 38.01 -6.03
C GLU A 264 31.32 38.78 -5.09
N ILE A 265 31.73 39.96 -4.61
CA ILE A 265 30.87 40.88 -3.84
C ILE A 265 29.63 41.28 -4.65
N MET A 266 29.79 41.63 -5.93
CA MET A 266 28.67 42.02 -6.79
C MET A 266 27.72 40.85 -7.07
N ASP A 267 28.25 39.66 -7.32
CA ASP A 267 27.43 38.47 -7.55
C ASP A 267 26.66 38.06 -6.30
N LEU A 268 27.28 38.14 -5.10
CA LEU A 268 26.61 37.90 -3.82
C LEU A 268 25.48 38.90 -3.56
N LYS A 269 25.70 40.20 -3.82
CA LYS A 269 24.65 41.22 -3.72
C LYS A 269 23.46 40.93 -4.64
N ARG A 270 23.72 40.53 -5.89
CA ARG A 270 22.67 40.16 -6.84
C ARG A 270 21.88 38.95 -6.34
N GLN A 271 22.55 37.94 -5.81
CA GLN A 271 21.90 36.75 -5.26
C GLN A 271 21.04 37.07 -4.04
N LEU A 272 21.50 37.93 -3.13
CA LEU A 272 20.71 38.37 -1.97
C LEU A 272 19.42 39.09 -2.40
N ILE A 273 19.50 39.98 -3.39
CA ILE A 273 18.32 40.67 -3.95
C ILE A 273 17.32 39.67 -4.54
N ASN A 274 17.82 38.68 -5.28
CA ASN A 274 16.96 37.64 -5.87
C ASN A 274 16.31 36.78 -4.79
N TYR A 275 17.08 36.38 -3.77
CA TYR A 275 16.59 35.57 -2.66
C TYR A 275 15.51 36.31 -1.86
N GLU A 276 15.71 37.59 -1.53
CA GLU A 276 14.67 38.42 -0.90
C GLU A 276 13.41 38.53 -1.77
N SER A 277 13.58 38.61 -3.09
CA SER A 277 12.46 38.70 -4.02
C SER A 277 11.68 37.39 -4.11
N GLU A 278 12.39 36.26 -4.15
CA GLU A 278 11.78 34.92 -4.12
C GLU A 278 11.05 34.65 -2.81
N LEU A 279 11.62 35.08 -1.68
CA LEU A 279 11.04 34.90 -0.35
C LEU A 279 9.75 35.73 -0.19
N LYS A 280 9.74 36.96 -0.72
CA LYS A 280 8.51 37.77 -0.85
C LYS A 280 7.44 37.06 -1.70
N TRP A 281 7.82 36.52 -2.85
CA TRP A 281 6.92 35.76 -3.72
C TRP A 281 6.38 34.48 -3.07
N ALA A 282 7.20 33.77 -2.32
CA ALA A 282 6.80 32.57 -1.59
C ALA A 282 5.75 32.89 -0.51
N HIS A 283 5.95 33.97 0.25
CA HIS A 283 4.97 34.44 1.22
C HIS A 283 3.64 34.88 0.58
N GLU A 284 3.70 35.54 -0.57
CA GLU A 284 2.50 35.96 -1.30
C GLU A 284 1.72 34.75 -1.85
N LYS A 285 2.43 33.77 -2.41
CA LYS A 285 1.85 32.49 -2.84
C LYS A 285 1.20 31.73 -1.68
N GLN A 286 1.84 31.70 -0.51
CA GLN A 286 1.29 31.07 0.68
C GLN A 286 -0.03 31.72 1.11
N ARG A 287 -0.10 33.05 1.16
CA ARG A 287 -1.34 33.77 1.47
C ARG A 287 -2.45 33.47 0.45
N MET A 288 -2.11 33.33 -0.83
CA MET A 288 -3.09 32.92 -1.85
C MET A 288 -3.60 31.49 -1.64
N LEU A 289 -2.71 30.55 -1.29
CA LEU A 289 -3.09 29.16 -1.01
C LEU A 289 -4.00 29.06 0.24
N GLU A 290 -3.68 29.80 1.30
CA GLU A 290 -4.53 29.91 2.50
C GLU A 290 -5.91 30.51 2.17
N GLY A 291 -5.97 31.50 1.28
CA GLY A 291 -7.20 32.07 0.73
C GLY A 291 -8.02 31.10 -0.15
N ILE A 292 -7.36 30.17 -0.85
CA ILE A 292 -8.03 29.15 -1.68
C ILE A 292 -8.61 28.04 -0.81
N VAL A 293 -7.89 27.58 0.22
CA VAL A 293 -8.36 26.55 1.17
C VAL A 293 -9.59 27.04 1.93
N THR A 294 -9.57 28.28 2.42
CA THR A 294 -10.73 28.89 3.09
C THR A 294 -11.96 29.00 2.17
N LYS A 295 -11.76 29.19 0.87
CA LYS A 295 -12.84 29.22 -0.14
C LYS A 295 -13.41 27.82 -0.45
N GLN A 296 -12.57 26.79 -0.47
CA GLN A 296 -13.01 25.39 -0.67
C GLN A 296 -13.80 24.85 0.53
N ASP A 297 -13.44 25.24 1.76
CA ASP A 297 -14.19 24.88 2.97
C ASP A 297 -15.61 25.51 2.97
N LEU A 298 -15.74 26.73 2.46
CA LEU A 298 -17.06 27.37 2.25
C LEU A 298 -17.92 26.60 1.23
N ASP A 299 -17.34 26.14 0.12
CA ASP A 299 -18.05 25.38 -0.91
C ASP A 299 -18.46 23.98 -0.45
N LEU A 300 -17.63 23.30 0.35
CA LEU A 300 -17.96 22.01 0.97
C LEU A 300 -19.12 22.13 1.98
N THR A 301 -19.13 23.22 2.76
CA THR A 301 -20.20 23.52 3.70
C THR A 301 -21.52 23.82 2.96
N PHE A 302 -21.46 24.57 1.87
CA PHE A 302 -22.60 24.83 1.00
C PHE A 302 -23.18 23.54 0.38
N PHE A 303 -22.32 22.64 -0.10
CA PHE A 303 -22.75 21.35 -0.66
C PHE A 303 -23.40 20.45 0.37
N LYS A 304 -22.85 20.40 1.60
CA LYS A 304 -23.41 19.61 2.69
C LYS A 304 -24.83 20.06 3.03
N ASN A 305 -25.06 21.37 3.15
CA ASN A 305 -26.38 21.93 3.42
C ASN A 305 -27.40 21.63 2.30
N LYS A 306 -26.95 21.63 1.04
CA LYS A 306 -27.81 21.34 -0.11
C LYS A 306 -28.18 19.86 -0.24
N LEU A 307 -27.30 18.96 0.22
CA LEU A 307 -27.55 17.53 0.26
C LEU A 307 -28.50 17.16 1.41
N GLU A 308 -28.39 17.87 2.53
CA GLU A 308 -29.32 17.77 3.65
C GLU A 308 -30.74 18.22 3.26
N SER A 309 -30.87 19.30 2.46
CA SER A 309 -32.18 19.74 1.96
C SER A 309 -32.83 18.69 1.04
N ALA A 310 -32.06 18.07 0.15
CA ALA A 310 -32.60 17.05 -0.77
C ALA A 310 -33.06 15.77 -0.05
N LEU A 311 -32.43 15.41 1.07
CA LEU A 311 -32.83 14.28 1.91
C LEU A 311 -34.12 14.57 2.69
N LEU A 312 -34.35 15.83 3.08
CA LEU A 312 -35.61 16.28 3.68
C LEU A 312 -36.77 16.24 2.67
N ASP A 313 -36.53 16.68 1.44
CA ASP A 313 -37.54 16.68 0.36
C ASP A 313 -38.04 15.27 0.01
N ASN A 314 -37.16 14.27 0.05
CA ASN A 314 -37.52 12.88 -0.26
C ASN A 314 -38.33 12.21 0.87
N ARG A 315 -38.17 12.66 2.12
CA ARG A 315 -39.00 12.23 3.26
C ARG A 315 -40.40 12.83 3.24
N ALA A 316 -40.54 14.07 2.75
CA ALA A 316 -41.83 14.74 2.62
C ALA A 316 -42.77 13.99 1.65
N LEU A 317 -42.23 13.41 0.58
CA LEU A 317 -43.00 12.59 -0.38
C LEU A 317 -43.59 11.31 0.24
N SER A 318 -42.98 10.78 1.31
CA SER A 318 -43.49 9.60 2.03
C SER A 318 -44.72 9.89 2.89
N LEU A 319 -45.02 11.16 3.20
CA LEU A 319 -46.16 11.58 4.03
C LEU A 319 -47.42 11.94 3.22
N GLN A 320 -47.35 11.92 1.88
CA GLN A 320 -48.40 12.44 1.00
C GLN A 320 -49.63 11.52 0.85
N ASN A 321 -49.77 10.44 1.63
CA ASN A 321 -50.83 9.43 1.50
C ASN A 321 -51.78 9.30 2.72
N ALA A 322 -51.96 10.32 3.58
CA ALA A 322 -52.86 10.22 4.74
C ALA A 322 -53.76 11.46 4.97
N ASP A 323 -54.95 11.22 5.52
CA ASP A 323 -56.05 12.16 5.78
C ASP A 323 -56.00 12.65 7.26
N PHE A 324 -55.37 13.81 7.50
CA PHE A 324 -54.90 14.25 8.83
C PHE A 324 -56.01 14.57 9.84
N SER A 325 -57.19 15.00 9.38
CA SER A 325 -58.32 15.31 10.27
C SER A 325 -58.85 14.07 10.98
N LYS A 326 -58.82 12.91 10.29
CA LYS A 326 -59.20 11.61 10.85
C LYS A 326 -58.18 11.10 11.88
N GLU A 327 -56.90 11.41 11.66
CA GLU A 327 -55.81 11.03 12.57
C GLU A 327 -55.88 11.80 13.90
N LEU A 328 -56.14 13.12 13.84
CA LEU A 328 -56.31 13.95 15.04
C LEU A 328 -57.46 13.44 15.91
N LEU A 329 -58.64 13.23 15.32
CA LEU A 329 -59.81 12.72 16.05
C LEU A 329 -59.56 11.31 16.62
N GLY A 330 -58.84 10.46 15.91
CA GLY A 330 -58.45 9.12 16.39
C GLY A 330 -57.50 9.17 17.59
N LYS A 331 -56.55 10.11 17.63
CA LYS A 331 -55.57 10.25 18.72
C LYS A 331 -56.16 10.80 20.02
N LEU A 332 -57.24 11.56 19.94
CA LEU A 332 -57.88 12.16 21.12
C LEU A 332 -58.75 11.16 21.90
N ASN A 333 -59.35 10.17 21.21
CA ASN A 333 -60.06 9.00 21.76
C ASN A 333 -60.99 9.30 22.97
N THR A 334 -61.86 10.30 22.81
CA THR A 334 -62.83 10.73 23.82
C THR A 334 -64.18 10.05 23.61
N GLN A 335 -64.79 9.50 24.66
CA GLN A 335 -66.17 8.95 24.62
C GLN A 335 -67.27 10.01 24.84
N ASP A 336 -66.87 11.28 24.96
CA ASP A 336 -67.78 12.41 25.15
C ASP A 336 -68.09 13.05 23.79
N ASP A 337 -69.33 12.88 23.36
CA ASP A 337 -69.83 13.34 22.07
C ASP A 337 -69.76 14.87 21.94
N ASN A 338 -69.91 15.59 23.06
CA ASN A 338 -69.90 17.05 23.06
C ASN A 338 -68.49 17.60 22.84
N LEU A 339 -67.48 16.98 23.46
CA LEU A 339 -66.07 17.32 23.23
C LEU A 339 -65.63 16.98 21.80
N THR A 340 -66.11 15.87 21.26
CA THR A 340 -65.81 15.46 19.88
C THR A 340 -66.40 16.46 18.87
N LEU A 341 -67.59 16.99 19.15
CA LEU A 341 -68.23 18.02 18.32
C LEU A 341 -67.45 19.34 18.37
N LEU A 342 -66.99 19.76 19.56
CA LEU A 342 -66.17 20.95 19.74
C LEU A 342 -64.84 20.85 18.98
N VAL A 343 -64.19 19.68 18.97
CA VAL A 343 -62.94 19.47 18.22
C VAL A 343 -63.17 19.51 16.70
N LYS A 344 -64.29 18.96 16.21
CA LYS A 344 -64.65 19.07 14.78
C LYS A 344 -64.91 20.51 14.36
N GLN A 345 -65.66 21.25 15.18
CA GLN A 345 -65.91 22.68 14.97
C GLN A 345 -64.61 23.50 14.99
N LEU A 346 -63.65 23.12 15.85
CA LEU A 346 -62.33 23.74 15.89
C LEU A 346 -61.55 23.52 14.58
N ILE A 347 -61.61 22.32 14.01
CA ILE A 347 -60.97 21.98 12.72
C ILE A 347 -61.63 22.75 11.58
N GLU A 348 -62.96 22.76 11.49
CA GLU A 348 -63.71 23.50 10.47
C GLU A 348 -63.44 25.02 10.57
N SER A 349 -63.38 25.56 11.78
CA SER A 349 -63.04 26.97 12.01
C SER A 349 -61.60 27.30 11.58
N ALA A 350 -60.67 26.36 11.73
CA ALA A 350 -59.29 26.49 11.26
C ALA A 350 -59.18 26.40 9.74
N GLU A 351 -59.95 25.53 9.09
CA GLU A 351 -60.04 25.45 7.62
C GLU A 351 -60.62 26.74 7.02
N GLN A 352 -61.59 27.36 7.70
CA GLN A 352 -62.20 28.62 7.30
C GLN A 352 -61.40 29.86 7.74
N HIS A 353 -60.29 29.67 8.44
CA HIS A 353 -59.40 30.72 8.93
C HIS A 353 -60.06 31.73 9.90
N ASN A 354 -61.10 31.32 10.64
CA ASN A 354 -61.83 32.20 11.56
C ASN A 354 -61.18 32.28 12.95
N GLN A 355 -60.28 33.26 13.15
CA GLN A 355 -59.46 33.38 14.37
C GLN A 355 -60.28 33.63 15.65
N GLN A 356 -61.40 34.35 15.56
CA GLN A 356 -62.23 34.65 16.73
C GLN A 356 -62.92 33.40 17.25
N GLU A 357 -63.42 32.58 16.33
CA GLU A 357 -64.12 31.34 16.62
C GLU A 357 -63.17 30.26 17.16
N ILE A 358 -61.96 30.15 16.58
CA ILE A 358 -60.90 29.26 17.09
C ILE A 358 -60.58 29.55 18.56
N ARG A 359 -60.46 30.83 18.94
CA ARG A 359 -60.15 31.22 20.33
C ARG A 359 -61.31 30.94 21.28
N ALA A 360 -62.56 31.19 20.84
CA ALA A 360 -63.74 30.90 21.63
C ALA A 360 -63.89 29.39 21.89
N VAL A 361 -63.79 28.58 20.83
CA VAL A 361 -63.92 27.11 20.92
C VAL A 361 -62.77 26.50 21.72
N SER A 362 -61.54 26.99 21.55
CA SER A 362 -60.38 26.52 22.35
C SER A 362 -60.55 26.80 23.85
N THR A 363 -61.16 27.94 24.19
CA THR A 363 -61.43 28.30 25.59
C THR A 363 -62.49 27.39 26.21
N GLU A 364 -63.53 27.02 25.45
CA GLU A 364 -64.55 26.07 25.90
C GLU A 364 -64.00 24.64 26.03
N ILE A 365 -63.13 24.21 25.12
CA ILE A 365 -62.41 22.92 25.23
C ILE A 365 -61.51 22.92 26.47
N ALA A 366 -60.77 24.01 26.74
CA ALA A 366 -59.94 24.12 27.94
C ALA A 366 -60.75 24.05 29.24
N LYS A 367 -61.92 24.69 29.29
CA LYS A 367 -62.81 24.62 30.47
C LYS A 367 -63.37 23.23 30.68
N ALA A 368 -63.73 22.53 29.60
CA ALA A 368 -64.29 21.19 29.67
C ALA A 368 -63.23 20.12 30.00
N ASN A 369 -62.07 20.17 29.33
CA ASN A 369 -60.93 19.30 29.63
C ASN A 369 -59.60 19.90 29.10
N PRO A 370 -58.76 20.46 29.99
CA PRO A 370 -57.51 21.10 29.61
C PRO A 370 -56.51 20.16 28.90
N ASN A 371 -56.52 18.86 29.24
CA ASN A 371 -55.56 17.89 28.73
C ASN A 371 -55.79 17.59 27.23
N ILE A 372 -57.05 17.69 26.77
CA ILE A 372 -57.38 17.50 25.36
C ILE A 372 -56.82 18.65 24.52
N LEU A 373 -56.90 19.88 25.04
CA LEU A 373 -56.36 21.04 24.35
C LEU A 373 -54.83 20.94 24.18
N GLU A 374 -54.12 20.49 25.21
CA GLU A 374 -52.67 20.28 25.14
C GLU A 374 -52.28 19.17 24.14
N LYS A 375 -53.06 18.09 24.06
CA LYS A 375 -52.84 17.05 23.03
C LYS A 375 -53.09 17.55 21.61
N ILE A 376 -54.04 18.45 21.42
CA ILE A 376 -54.28 19.09 20.11
C ILE A 376 -53.07 19.97 19.73
N LYS A 377 -52.51 20.74 20.67
CA LYS A 377 -51.30 21.55 20.46
C LYS A 377 -50.08 20.70 20.17
N GLU A 378 -49.90 19.61 20.89
CA GLU A 378 -48.79 18.69 20.67
C GLU A 378 -48.91 18.02 19.29
N PHE A 379 -50.11 17.59 18.91
CA PHE A 379 -50.34 17.04 17.57
C PHE A 379 -50.05 18.06 16.47
N THR A 380 -50.54 19.31 16.59
CA THR A 380 -50.27 20.35 15.58
C THR A 380 -48.78 20.69 15.53
N PHE A 381 -48.11 20.83 16.67
CA PHE A 381 -46.67 21.13 16.73
C PHE A 381 -45.82 20.02 16.10
N ILE A 382 -46.08 18.76 16.48
CA ILE A 382 -45.35 17.61 15.92
C ILE A 382 -45.65 17.46 14.43
N THR A 383 -46.89 17.68 14.00
CA THR A 383 -47.26 17.57 12.58
C THR A 383 -46.62 18.70 11.77
N LEU A 384 -46.55 19.95 12.26
CA LEU A 384 -45.78 21.03 11.62
C LEU A 384 -44.29 20.69 11.53
N ALA A 385 -43.72 20.20 12.63
CA ALA A 385 -42.28 19.92 12.72
C ALA A 385 -41.86 18.74 11.84
N SER A 386 -42.78 17.79 11.57
CA SER A 386 -42.48 16.54 10.86
C SER A 386 -42.97 16.50 9.41
N ALA A 387 -44.09 17.15 9.07
CA ALA A 387 -44.66 17.09 7.73
C ALA A 387 -44.16 18.19 6.78
N GLY A 388 -43.50 19.23 7.31
CA GLY A 388 -42.86 20.28 6.51
C GLY A 388 -43.84 20.89 5.49
N ALA A 389 -43.48 20.85 4.20
CA ALA A 389 -44.25 21.45 3.11
C ALA A 389 -45.57 20.73 2.75
N ASN A 390 -45.81 19.51 3.24
CA ASN A 390 -47.04 18.74 3.01
C ASN A 390 -48.06 18.86 4.16
N THR A 391 -47.84 19.78 5.09
CA THR A 391 -48.75 20.06 6.20
C THR A 391 -50.02 20.76 5.68
N PRO A 392 -51.23 20.25 5.96
CA PRO A 392 -52.47 20.94 5.60
C PRO A 392 -52.53 22.37 6.14
N ALA A 393 -53.03 23.31 5.32
CA ALA A 393 -53.06 24.73 5.65
C ALA A 393 -53.80 25.04 6.96
N TRP A 394 -54.85 24.28 7.28
CA TRP A 394 -55.61 24.43 8.52
C TRP A 394 -54.80 24.02 9.76
N ILE A 395 -53.84 23.10 9.65
CA ILE A 395 -52.95 22.69 10.75
C ILE A 395 -51.91 23.78 11.04
N ASP A 396 -51.32 24.37 9.98
CA ASP A 396 -50.44 25.55 10.12
C ASP A 396 -51.18 26.73 10.72
N TYR A 397 -52.38 27.03 10.22
CA TYR A 397 -53.21 28.12 10.74
C TYR A 397 -53.63 27.89 12.19
N LEU A 398 -54.07 26.68 12.53
CA LEU A 398 -54.45 26.31 13.90
C LEU A 398 -53.25 26.44 14.86
N SER A 399 -52.04 26.02 14.45
CA SER A 399 -50.84 26.13 15.29
C SER A 399 -50.47 27.57 15.68
N LYS A 400 -50.78 28.54 14.80
CA LYS A 400 -50.49 29.96 15.02
C LYS A 400 -51.58 30.70 15.78
N THR A 401 -52.80 30.15 15.82
CA THR A 401 -53.99 30.83 16.35
C THR A 401 -54.57 30.21 17.62
N ILE A 402 -54.28 28.92 17.88
CA ILE A 402 -54.67 28.23 19.10
C ILE A 402 -53.91 28.86 20.30
N PRO A 403 -54.61 29.27 21.36
CA PRO A 403 -54.03 30.04 22.47
C PRO A 403 -53.13 29.23 23.41
#